data_AF-A0A7Z9MJY5-F1
#
_entry.id   AF-A0A7Z9MJY5-F1
#
_cell.length_a   1.000
_cell.length_b   1.000
_cell.length_c   1.000
_cell.angle_alpha   90.00
_cell.angle_beta   90.00
_cell.angle_gamma   90.00
#
_symmetry.space_group_name_H-M   'P 1'
#
loop_
_entity.id
_entity.type
_entity.pdbx_description
1 polymer ?
#
loop_
_entity_poly.entity_id
_entity_poly.type
_entity_poly.pdbx_seq_one_letter_code
_entity_poly.pdbx_strand_id
1 'polypeptide(L)'
;QNLRSQEYRAEQISRQTFAAAWHVKEDDLVILGEDFEEEVEIVANGSWGIVPDYTPYRFQRRFGDGAADWYRVDLQTGERTLLAGEAQFGVEAGAGDSPILVYGDDRWSAIDLNSMQKTVLAEGRSFTQPLFDHDYPGPHPPWGVGGWVDTDGVVVLYDKHDIWLVAMDGSSASRLTRGAEEGRIYRLVRMDSSLGFGDPYVIDSSQPVWLSFRNVRSKDSGYSKADLRSGRVDVLLEESAAVGSLTKAEDTDRYALRIERWDDSPDVFVGGTDLSDLQQVTRTNPFQSDYAWGRSELIEYTTDAGHKLQGILVFPAEFREGEQYPLILYQYERLSDGLHRYYTPSERSYYNYQVWSQEGYFVLMPDIVYEPGRPGPSALDAVEHALDAAVATGHVDPDQIGLIGHSWGGYQASYLPTRTNRFAASVAGAAITNFLSFMGAVHWNGGLPETGHWETGQARMAVPYWDDFEGHLESSPAHRIADLETPVLLMHGDEDGVVDFRQGLEYYNYARRAGKEVVLLVYPGADHSLRREEQQVDYHRRILDWFGHYLKGEPAAAWITEGESWVEREKRIGN
;
A
#
# COMPACT_ATOMS: atom_id res chain seq x y z
N GLN A 1 -9.20 -24.00 9.35
CA GLN A 1 -9.73 -22.63 9.20
C GLN A 1 -10.68 -22.33 10.38
N ASN A 2 -10.86 -21.06 10.77
CA ASN A 2 -11.85 -20.72 11.81
C ASN A 2 -13.26 -20.77 11.19
N LEU A 3 -14.28 -21.18 11.95
CA LEU A 3 -15.69 -21.22 11.50
C LEU A 3 -16.09 -19.90 10.84
N ARG A 4 -15.62 -18.75 11.37
CA ARG A 4 -15.95 -17.44 10.82
C ARG A 4 -15.42 -17.21 9.41
N SER A 5 -14.21 -17.67 9.09
CA SER A 5 -13.69 -17.56 7.71
C SER A 5 -14.49 -18.42 6.74
N GLN A 6 -15.00 -19.57 7.20
CA GLN A 6 -15.89 -20.43 6.41
C GLN A 6 -17.26 -19.79 6.20
N GLU A 7 -17.85 -19.14 7.22
CA GLU A 7 -19.09 -18.38 7.07
C GLU A 7 -18.93 -17.26 6.03
N TYR A 8 -17.84 -16.50 6.12
CA TYR A 8 -17.54 -15.42 5.16
C TYR A 8 -17.41 -15.94 3.73
N ARG A 9 -16.78 -17.11 3.56
CA ARG A 9 -16.58 -17.76 2.26
C ARG A 9 -17.67 -18.75 1.89
N ALA A 10 -18.79 -18.83 2.63
CA ALA A 10 -19.73 -19.94 2.48
C ALA A 10 -20.33 -20.06 1.06
N GLU A 11 -20.65 -18.91 0.43
CA GLU A 11 -21.14 -18.89 -0.95
C GLU A 11 -20.05 -19.37 -1.93
N GLN A 12 -18.81 -18.89 -1.76
CA GLN A 12 -17.66 -19.31 -2.57
C GLN A 12 -17.41 -20.82 -2.41
N ILE A 13 -17.30 -21.30 -1.17
CA ILE A 13 -17.10 -22.71 -0.82
C ILE A 13 -18.22 -23.58 -1.42
N SER A 14 -19.48 -23.14 -1.33
CA SER A 14 -20.62 -23.89 -1.88
C SER A 14 -20.61 -24.03 -3.39
N ARG A 15 -19.82 -23.20 -4.09
CA ARG A 15 -19.66 -23.19 -5.55
C ARG A 15 -18.30 -23.70 -6.00
N GLN A 16 -17.42 -24.09 -5.08
CA GLN A 16 -16.11 -24.63 -5.45
C GLN A 16 -16.28 -25.92 -6.23
N THR A 17 -15.55 -26.00 -7.33
CA THR A 17 -15.44 -27.18 -8.18
C THR A 17 -13.98 -27.55 -8.28
N PHE A 18 -13.68 -28.85 -8.41
CA PHE A 18 -12.33 -29.25 -8.75
C PHE A 18 -11.95 -28.72 -10.13
N ALA A 19 -10.72 -28.24 -10.24
CA ALA A 19 -10.10 -28.07 -11.55
C ALA A 19 -10.04 -29.43 -12.25
N ALA A 20 -10.36 -29.46 -13.53
CA ALA A 20 -10.36 -30.67 -14.35
C ALA A 20 -9.89 -30.36 -15.76
N ALA A 21 -9.17 -31.31 -16.36
CA ALA A 21 -8.80 -31.29 -17.78
C ALA A 21 -9.74 -32.21 -18.56
N TRP A 22 -10.39 -31.67 -19.60
CA TRP A 22 -11.20 -32.47 -20.52
C TRP A 22 -10.45 -32.68 -21.84
N HIS A 23 -10.11 -33.94 -22.11
CA HIS A 23 -9.44 -34.38 -23.34
C HIS A 23 -10.49 -34.67 -24.41
N VAL A 24 -10.86 -33.63 -25.17
CA VAL A 24 -12.01 -33.63 -26.09
C VAL A 24 -11.96 -34.74 -27.15
N LYS A 25 -10.76 -35.14 -27.60
CA LYS A 25 -10.62 -36.19 -28.63
C LYS A 25 -10.89 -37.58 -28.07
N GLU A 26 -10.45 -37.80 -26.85
CA GLU A 26 -10.57 -39.05 -26.10
C GLU A 26 -11.92 -39.14 -25.36
N ASP A 27 -12.63 -38.02 -25.23
CA ASP A 27 -13.81 -37.81 -24.38
C ASP A 27 -13.55 -38.27 -22.93
N ASP A 28 -12.39 -37.89 -22.41
CA ASP A 28 -11.92 -38.27 -21.07
C ASP A 28 -11.74 -37.04 -20.17
N LEU A 29 -12.18 -37.15 -18.92
CA LEU A 29 -12.15 -36.06 -17.94
C LEU A 29 -11.26 -36.45 -16.77
N VAL A 30 -10.19 -35.69 -16.56
CA VAL A 30 -9.20 -35.90 -15.50
C VAL A 30 -9.39 -34.82 -14.44
N ILE A 31 -9.59 -35.23 -13.18
CA ILE A 31 -9.67 -34.32 -12.04
C ILE A 31 -8.25 -33.99 -11.57
N LEU A 32 -7.93 -32.71 -11.42
CA LEU A 32 -6.58 -32.23 -11.12
C LEU A 32 -6.39 -31.84 -9.64
N GLY A 33 -7.48 -31.47 -8.97
CA GLY A 33 -7.51 -31.14 -7.54
C GLY A 33 -7.80 -32.35 -6.65
N GLU A 34 -7.24 -32.36 -5.45
CA GLU A 34 -7.51 -33.36 -4.39
C GLU A 34 -8.40 -32.77 -3.28
N ASP A 35 -8.40 -31.44 -3.09
CA ASP A 35 -9.27 -30.70 -2.18
C ASP A 35 -9.94 -29.50 -2.91
N PHE A 36 -11.14 -29.10 -2.47
CA PHE A 36 -11.85 -27.95 -3.04
C PHE A 36 -11.20 -26.60 -2.68
N GLU A 37 -10.36 -26.59 -1.64
CA GLU A 37 -9.56 -25.43 -1.25
C GLU A 37 -8.27 -25.28 -2.09
N GLU A 38 -7.93 -26.27 -2.92
CA GLU A 38 -6.77 -26.18 -3.83
C GLU A 38 -7.11 -25.39 -5.08
N GLU A 39 -6.24 -24.44 -5.41
CA GLU A 39 -6.32 -23.67 -6.65
C GLU A 39 -5.25 -24.20 -7.61
N VAL A 40 -5.66 -25.10 -8.51
CA VAL A 40 -4.79 -25.60 -9.58
C VAL A 40 -4.77 -24.57 -10.70
N GLU A 41 -3.61 -23.96 -10.93
CA GLU A 41 -3.39 -23.05 -12.04
C GLU A 41 -2.87 -23.84 -13.24
N ILE A 42 -3.56 -23.75 -14.37
CA ILE A 42 -3.11 -24.38 -15.62
C ILE A 42 -2.11 -23.44 -16.29
N VAL A 43 -0.91 -23.94 -16.56
CA VAL A 43 0.10 -23.14 -17.27
C VAL A 43 -0.42 -22.83 -18.67
N ALA A 44 -0.54 -21.53 -18.98
CA ALA A 44 -1.15 -21.06 -20.22
C ALA A 44 -0.44 -21.66 -21.44
N ASN A 45 -1.18 -22.32 -22.34
CA ASN A 45 -0.64 -23.04 -23.52
C ASN A 45 0.34 -24.19 -23.20
N GLY A 46 0.42 -24.66 -21.96
CA GLY A 46 1.32 -25.73 -21.52
C GLY A 46 0.63 -27.09 -21.33
N SER A 47 1.43 -28.11 -21.04
CA SER A 47 0.94 -29.48 -20.74
C SER A 47 0.74 -29.75 -19.24
N TRP A 48 0.97 -28.74 -18.40
CA TRP A 48 1.11 -28.87 -16.95
C TRP A 48 0.20 -27.91 -16.20
N GLY A 49 -0.24 -28.33 -15.02
CA GLY A 49 -0.77 -27.46 -13.98
C GLY A 49 0.22 -27.30 -12.83
N ILE A 50 0.00 -26.30 -12.00
CA ILE A 50 0.67 -26.13 -10.71
C ILE A 50 -0.33 -25.96 -9.60
N VAL A 51 0.01 -26.45 -8.41
CA VAL A 51 -0.85 -26.37 -7.24
C VAL A 51 -0.01 -26.22 -5.98
N PRO A 52 -0.34 -25.28 -5.08
CA PRO A 52 0.26 -25.21 -3.76
C PRO A 52 -0.45 -26.15 -2.78
N ASP A 53 0.33 -26.89 -1.99
CA ASP A 53 -0.11 -27.59 -0.79
C ASP A 53 0.35 -26.81 0.46
N TYR A 54 -0.64 -26.28 1.15
CA TYR A 54 -0.44 -25.55 2.40
C TYR A 54 -0.52 -26.47 3.63
N THR A 55 -0.86 -27.74 3.46
CA THR A 55 -1.14 -28.69 4.54
C THR A 55 0.01 -28.82 5.55
N PRO A 56 1.28 -28.93 5.13
CA PRO A 56 2.40 -29.00 6.06
C PRO A 56 2.56 -27.73 6.91
N TYR A 57 2.10 -26.58 6.40
CA TYR A 57 2.33 -25.24 6.95
C TYR A 57 1.10 -24.62 7.62
N ARG A 58 -0.03 -25.36 7.70
CA ARG A 58 -1.31 -24.86 8.26
C ARG A 58 -1.22 -24.26 9.65
N PHE A 59 -0.19 -24.61 10.43
CA PHE A 59 0.05 -24.00 11.72
C PHE A 59 0.74 -22.64 11.57
N GLN A 60 1.92 -22.56 10.94
CA GLN A 60 2.65 -21.30 10.80
C GLN A 60 1.86 -20.25 10.00
N ARG A 61 1.11 -20.66 8.97
CA ARG A 61 0.27 -19.74 8.17
C ARG A 61 -0.79 -19.00 8.98
N ARG A 62 -1.14 -19.45 10.19
CA ARG A 62 -2.04 -18.72 11.11
C ARG A 62 -1.40 -17.46 11.69
N PHE A 63 -0.07 -17.40 11.66
CA PHE A 63 0.76 -16.33 12.21
C PHE A 63 1.44 -15.53 11.07
N GLY A 64 0.95 -15.69 9.84
CA GLY A 64 1.36 -14.91 8.67
C GLY A 64 2.54 -15.45 7.87
N ASP A 65 3.10 -16.61 8.24
CA ASP A 65 4.02 -17.33 7.37
C ASP A 65 3.33 -17.70 6.04
N GLY A 66 4.01 -17.48 4.92
CA GLY A 66 3.52 -17.69 3.57
C GLY A 66 3.90 -19.03 2.93
N ALA A 67 4.63 -19.90 3.64
CA ALA A 67 5.21 -21.12 3.05
C ALA A 67 4.18 -22.12 2.49
N ALA A 68 4.57 -22.80 1.40
CA ALA A 68 3.83 -23.88 0.75
C ALA A 68 4.75 -24.86 0.03
N ASP A 69 4.31 -26.11 -0.11
CA ASP A 69 4.91 -27.06 -1.05
C ASP A 69 4.20 -26.93 -2.39
N TRP A 70 4.92 -26.66 -3.47
CA TRP A 70 4.34 -26.55 -4.81
C TRP A 70 4.53 -27.84 -5.59
N TYR A 71 3.49 -28.25 -6.30
CA TYR A 71 3.47 -29.45 -7.13
C TYR A 71 3.15 -29.10 -8.58
N ARG A 72 3.80 -29.80 -9.50
CA ARG A 72 3.41 -29.90 -10.92
C ARG A 72 2.34 -30.98 -11.02
N VAL A 73 1.28 -30.69 -11.77
CA VAL A 73 0.20 -31.62 -12.08
C VAL A 73 0.23 -31.94 -13.58
N ASP A 74 0.28 -33.22 -13.93
CA ASP A 74 0.14 -33.68 -15.30
C ASP A 74 -1.33 -33.54 -15.73
N LEU A 75 -1.61 -32.79 -16.81
CA LEU A 75 -2.99 -32.58 -17.26
C LEU A 75 -3.61 -33.83 -17.92
N GLN A 76 -2.80 -34.78 -18.38
CA GLN A 76 -3.25 -36.04 -18.98
C GLN A 76 -3.57 -37.11 -17.94
N THR A 77 -2.85 -37.13 -16.81
CA THR A 77 -2.98 -38.21 -15.82
C THR A 77 -3.48 -37.75 -14.45
N GLY A 78 -3.36 -36.46 -14.14
CA GLY A 78 -3.57 -35.91 -12.80
C GLY A 78 -2.41 -36.19 -11.83
N GLU A 79 -1.32 -36.82 -12.30
CA GLU A 79 -0.18 -37.17 -11.46
C GLU A 79 0.53 -35.92 -10.93
N ARG A 80 0.87 -35.93 -9.64
CA ARG A 80 1.55 -34.83 -8.95
C ARG A 80 3.03 -35.12 -8.75
N THR A 81 3.87 -34.12 -9.01
CA THR A 81 5.30 -34.17 -8.73
C THR A 81 5.72 -32.92 -7.96
N LEU A 82 6.40 -33.06 -6.82
CA LEU A 82 6.89 -31.93 -6.04
C LEU A 82 7.85 -31.07 -6.89
N LEU A 83 7.54 -29.79 -7.04
CA LEU A 83 8.35 -28.76 -7.72
C LEU A 83 9.29 -28.07 -6.75
N ALA A 84 8.74 -27.54 -5.65
CA ALA A 84 9.48 -26.78 -4.67
C ALA A 84 8.85 -27.00 -3.29
N GLY A 85 9.66 -27.43 -2.32
CA GLY A 85 9.23 -27.52 -0.94
C GLY A 85 9.49 -26.22 -0.19
N GLU A 86 8.64 -25.91 0.80
CA GLU A 86 8.81 -24.74 1.69
C GLU A 86 9.02 -23.41 0.95
N ALA A 87 8.35 -23.22 -0.19
CA ALA A 87 8.43 -21.97 -0.93
C ALA A 87 7.70 -20.87 -0.15
N GLN A 88 8.47 -19.92 0.41
CA GLN A 88 7.96 -18.79 1.19
C GLN A 88 7.23 -17.76 0.32
N PHE A 89 7.56 -17.75 -0.97
CA PHE A 89 6.91 -16.95 -2.00
C PHE A 89 6.26 -17.88 -3.02
N GLY A 90 5.24 -17.39 -3.72
CA GLY A 90 4.61 -18.15 -4.80
C GLY A 90 5.59 -18.49 -5.92
N VAL A 91 5.14 -19.32 -6.85
CA VAL A 91 5.86 -19.61 -8.09
C VAL A 91 5.31 -18.76 -9.21
N GLU A 92 6.16 -18.39 -10.17
CA GLU A 92 5.77 -17.58 -11.34
C GLU A 92 5.86 -18.46 -12.59
N ALA A 93 4.72 -18.69 -13.24
CA ALA A 93 4.65 -19.50 -14.46
C ALA A 93 4.73 -18.63 -15.71
N GLY A 94 5.47 -19.10 -16.72
CA GLY A 94 5.49 -18.51 -18.06
C GLY A 94 4.40 -19.09 -18.97
N ALA A 95 4.43 -18.70 -20.25
CA ALA A 95 3.58 -19.33 -21.26
C ALA A 95 4.23 -20.59 -21.85
N GLY A 96 3.41 -21.54 -22.29
CA GLY A 96 3.83 -22.81 -22.86
C GLY A 96 4.52 -23.71 -21.83
N ASP A 97 5.44 -24.55 -22.29
CA ASP A 97 6.29 -25.38 -21.41
C ASP A 97 7.54 -24.61 -20.94
N SER A 98 7.45 -23.29 -20.78
CA SER A 98 8.52 -22.48 -20.21
C SER A 98 8.83 -22.93 -18.77
N PRO A 99 10.10 -22.88 -18.33
CA PRO A 99 10.44 -23.13 -16.95
C PRO A 99 9.67 -22.23 -15.97
N ILE A 100 9.29 -22.79 -14.82
CA ILE A 100 8.69 -22.05 -13.72
C ILE A 100 9.76 -21.37 -12.89
N LEU A 101 9.51 -20.14 -12.46
CA LEU A 101 10.38 -19.47 -11.52
C LEU A 101 9.95 -19.69 -10.08
N VAL A 102 10.94 -19.96 -9.24
CA VAL A 102 10.78 -20.07 -7.79
C VAL A 102 11.76 -19.11 -7.13
N TYR A 103 11.29 -18.36 -6.12
CA TYR A 103 12.13 -17.50 -5.31
C TYR A 103 12.32 -18.05 -3.90
N GLY A 104 13.56 -18.06 -3.43
CA GLY A 104 13.94 -18.46 -2.08
C GLY A 104 15.43 -18.29 -1.87
N ASP A 105 15.90 -18.19 -0.62
CA ASP A 105 17.34 -18.04 -0.30
C ASP A 105 18.06 -16.92 -1.09
N ASP A 106 17.37 -15.78 -1.26
CA ASP A 106 17.84 -14.60 -2.01
C ASP A 106 18.24 -14.91 -3.47
N ARG A 107 17.57 -15.87 -4.11
CA ARG A 107 17.82 -16.20 -5.52
C ARG A 107 16.57 -16.65 -6.26
N TRP A 108 16.56 -16.34 -7.55
CA TRP A 108 15.63 -16.95 -8.49
C TRP A 108 16.18 -18.28 -8.98
N SER A 109 15.30 -19.27 -9.14
CA SER A 109 15.61 -20.53 -9.81
C SER A 109 14.55 -20.82 -10.87
N ALA A 110 14.98 -21.28 -12.04
CA ALA A 110 14.10 -21.85 -13.06
C ALA A 110 14.00 -23.36 -12.87
N ILE A 111 12.79 -23.91 -12.96
CA ILE A 111 12.53 -25.35 -12.93
C ILE A 111 11.88 -25.74 -14.24
N ASP A 112 12.56 -26.56 -15.03
CA ASP A 112 12.01 -27.11 -16.27
C ASP A 112 10.91 -28.12 -15.94
N LEU A 113 9.69 -27.84 -16.42
CA LEU A 113 8.52 -28.64 -16.08
C LEU A 113 8.51 -30.02 -16.71
N ASN A 114 9.42 -30.37 -17.62
CA ASN A 114 9.46 -31.71 -18.21
C ASN A 114 10.47 -32.61 -17.48
N SER A 115 11.70 -32.13 -17.39
CA SER A 115 12.85 -32.82 -16.79
C SER A 115 12.94 -32.66 -15.27
N MET A 116 12.22 -31.69 -14.70
CA MET A 116 12.34 -31.25 -13.30
C MET A 116 13.75 -30.73 -12.94
N GLN A 117 14.55 -30.38 -13.93
CA GLN A 117 15.87 -29.80 -13.70
C GLN A 117 15.72 -28.38 -13.14
N LYS A 118 16.35 -28.14 -11.97
CA LYS A 118 16.44 -26.83 -11.34
C LYS A 118 17.74 -26.13 -11.72
N THR A 119 17.64 -24.88 -12.12
CA THR A 119 18.76 -24.02 -12.52
C THR A 119 18.70 -22.71 -11.73
N VAL A 120 19.79 -22.35 -11.06
CA VAL A 120 19.89 -21.06 -10.35
C VAL A 120 20.15 -19.94 -11.36
N LEU A 121 19.42 -18.84 -11.24
CA LEU A 121 19.49 -17.71 -12.15
C LEU A 121 20.33 -16.57 -11.55
N ALA A 122 21.04 -15.84 -12.43
CA ALA A 122 21.73 -14.60 -12.09
C ALA A 122 22.62 -14.69 -10.83
N GLU A 123 23.43 -15.75 -10.73
CA GLU A 123 24.28 -16.02 -9.57
C GLU A 123 25.14 -14.82 -9.15
N GLY A 124 25.20 -14.56 -7.84
CA GLY A 124 25.92 -13.43 -7.25
C GLY A 124 25.17 -12.09 -7.29
N ARG A 125 23.89 -12.09 -7.69
CA ARG A 125 23.01 -10.91 -7.64
C ARG A 125 21.83 -11.17 -6.70
N SER A 126 21.51 -10.17 -5.89
CA SER A 126 20.31 -10.18 -5.06
C SER A 126 19.17 -9.45 -5.77
N PHE A 127 17.99 -10.04 -5.71
CA PHE A 127 16.73 -9.44 -6.17
C PHE A 127 15.76 -9.22 -5.01
N THR A 128 16.23 -9.36 -3.77
CA THR A 128 15.44 -9.21 -2.55
C THR A 128 15.20 -7.73 -2.25
N GLN A 129 14.00 -7.42 -1.74
CA GLN A 129 13.70 -6.13 -1.13
C GLN A 129 14.38 -6.07 0.25
N PRO A 130 15.40 -5.22 0.45
CA PRO A 130 16.07 -5.15 1.75
C PRO A 130 15.12 -4.64 2.84
N LEU A 131 15.48 -4.81 4.11
CA LEU A 131 14.67 -4.36 5.25
C LEU A 131 14.25 -2.89 5.18
N PHE A 132 15.12 -2.04 4.64
CA PHE A 132 14.77 -0.63 4.43
C PHE A 132 13.63 -0.43 3.43
N ASP A 133 13.44 -1.32 2.45
CA ASP A 133 12.37 -1.21 1.44
C ASP A 133 11.15 -2.08 1.81
N HIS A 134 11.35 -3.13 2.59
CA HIS A 134 10.30 -4.00 3.14
C HIS A 134 10.55 -4.19 4.64
N ASP A 135 9.99 -3.31 5.47
CA ASP A 135 10.23 -3.25 6.93
C ASP A 135 9.33 -4.19 7.75
N TYR A 136 8.85 -5.26 7.12
CA TYR A 136 8.02 -6.28 7.76
C TYR A 136 8.89 -7.43 8.26
N PRO A 137 8.55 -8.04 9.41
CA PRO A 137 9.26 -9.22 9.91
C PRO A 137 9.05 -10.44 8.99
N GLY A 138 10.08 -11.25 8.85
CA GLY A 138 10.03 -12.51 8.11
C GLY A 138 10.84 -12.49 6.80
N PRO A 139 10.55 -13.42 5.88
CA PRO A 139 11.21 -13.48 4.58
C PRO A 139 10.94 -12.24 3.74
N HIS A 140 11.99 -11.74 3.09
CA HIS A 140 11.89 -10.55 2.25
C HIS A 140 11.58 -10.91 0.80
N PRO A 141 10.52 -10.35 0.19
CA PRO A 141 10.10 -10.71 -1.15
C PRO A 141 11.09 -10.20 -2.21
N PRO A 142 11.08 -10.79 -3.42
CA PRO A 142 11.80 -10.22 -4.54
C PRO A 142 11.15 -8.90 -5.02
N TRP A 143 11.86 -8.13 -5.83
CA TRP A 143 11.31 -6.95 -6.53
C TRP A 143 10.33 -7.32 -7.67
N GLY A 144 10.28 -8.60 -8.06
CA GLY A 144 9.28 -9.17 -8.96
C GLY A 144 9.79 -9.54 -10.35
N VAL A 145 8.86 -10.08 -11.15
CA VAL A 145 9.07 -10.55 -12.53
C VAL A 145 8.32 -9.63 -13.50
N GLY A 146 8.99 -9.20 -14.57
CA GLY A 146 8.40 -8.34 -15.59
C GLY A 146 7.61 -9.08 -16.66
N GLY A 147 8.09 -10.25 -17.05
CA GLY A 147 7.51 -11.09 -18.11
C GLY A 147 8.56 -12.00 -18.76
N TRP A 148 8.12 -12.79 -19.73
CA TRP A 148 8.94 -13.74 -20.49
C TRP A 148 9.18 -13.19 -21.89
N VAL A 149 10.41 -13.26 -22.37
CA VAL A 149 10.73 -12.82 -23.73
C VAL A 149 10.34 -13.92 -24.71
N ASP A 150 9.79 -13.56 -25.86
CA ASP A 150 9.38 -14.49 -26.93
C ASP A 150 10.52 -15.34 -27.50
N THR A 151 11.77 -14.94 -27.28
CA THR A 151 12.95 -15.76 -27.56
C THR A 151 13.10 -16.84 -26.49
N ASP A 152 13.29 -18.09 -26.94
CA ASP A 152 13.46 -19.24 -26.06
C ASP A 152 14.45 -18.95 -24.91
N GLY A 153 13.96 -19.09 -23.69
CA GLY A 153 14.82 -19.17 -22.52
C GLY A 153 15.21 -17.84 -21.86
N VAL A 154 14.52 -16.71 -22.09
CA VAL A 154 14.85 -15.43 -21.40
C VAL A 154 13.67 -14.89 -20.60
N VAL A 155 13.95 -14.46 -19.36
CA VAL A 155 12.98 -13.84 -18.46
C VAL A 155 13.44 -12.45 -18.00
N VAL A 156 12.48 -11.56 -17.75
CA VAL A 156 12.70 -10.21 -17.25
C VAL A 156 12.53 -10.19 -15.73
N LEU A 157 13.60 -9.85 -15.00
CA LEU A 157 13.59 -9.71 -13.53
C LEU A 157 13.83 -8.26 -13.13
N TYR A 158 13.28 -7.85 -11.99
CA TYR A 158 13.53 -6.53 -11.41
C TYR A 158 14.47 -6.60 -10.22
N ASP A 159 15.37 -5.64 -10.11
CA ASP A 159 15.85 -5.18 -8.81
C ASP A 159 15.12 -3.87 -8.41
N LYS A 160 15.58 -3.19 -7.35
CA LYS A 160 15.02 -1.90 -6.91
C LYS A 160 14.87 -0.91 -8.04
N HIS A 161 15.91 -0.74 -8.84
CA HIS A 161 16.02 0.30 -9.85
C HIS A 161 15.87 -0.22 -11.28
N ASP A 162 16.40 -1.42 -11.52
CA ASP A 162 16.77 -1.88 -12.85
C ASP A 162 15.98 -3.09 -13.34
N ILE A 163 15.90 -3.16 -14.66
CA ILE A 163 15.37 -4.29 -15.42
C ILE A 163 16.53 -5.16 -15.88
N TRP A 164 16.41 -6.47 -15.67
CA TRP A 164 17.40 -7.48 -16.04
C TRP A 164 16.82 -8.47 -17.03
N LEU A 165 17.57 -8.78 -18.08
CA LEU A 165 17.30 -9.90 -18.99
C LEU A 165 18.15 -11.09 -18.52
N VAL A 166 17.50 -12.18 -18.14
CA VAL A 166 18.15 -13.34 -17.53
C VAL A 166 17.80 -14.60 -18.30
N ALA A 167 18.83 -15.34 -18.73
CA ALA A 167 18.63 -16.61 -19.39
C ALA A 167 18.23 -17.68 -18.36
N MET A 168 17.15 -18.39 -18.62
CA MET A 168 16.57 -19.43 -17.74
C MET A 168 17.44 -20.68 -17.63
N ASP A 169 18.42 -20.85 -18.52
CA ASP A 169 19.49 -21.86 -18.41
C ASP A 169 20.66 -21.41 -17.50
N GLY A 170 20.57 -20.22 -16.91
CA GLY A 170 21.58 -19.64 -16.03
C GLY A 170 22.82 -19.10 -16.76
N SER A 171 22.85 -19.15 -18.10
CA SER A 171 24.05 -18.80 -18.89
C SER A 171 24.38 -17.31 -18.87
N SER A 172 23.39 -16.43 -18.65
CA SER A 172 23.58 -14.98 -18.69
C SER A 172 22.56 -14.21 -17.84
N ALA A 173 23.01 -13.04 -17.37
CA ALA A 173 22.18 -12.04 -16.72
C ALA A 173 22.71 -10.64 -17.09
N SER A 174 21.98 -9.94 -17.96
CA SER A 174 22.37 -8.62 -18.47
C SER A 174 21.41 -7.55 -17.98
N ARG A 175 21.97 -6.46 -17.44
CA ARG A 175 21.21 -5.28 -17.01
C ARG A 175 20.80 -4.47 -18.23
N LEU A 176 19.50 -4.27 -18.42
CA LEU A 176 18.93 -3.49 -19.53
C LEU A 176 19.00 -1.98 -19.25
N THR A 177 18.67 -1.58 -18.02
CA THR A 177 18.60 -0.17 -17.61
C THR A 177 19.79 0.26 -16.74
N ARG A 178 19.91 1.57 -16.51
CA ARG A 178 20.89 2.19 -15.60
C ARG A 178 20.18 3.06 -14.54
N GLY A 179 19.04 2.58 -14.06
CA GLY A 179 18.18 3.25 -13.09
C GLY A 179 18.89 3.57 -11.78
N ALA A 180 19.76 2.68 -11.29
CA ALA A 180 20.51 2.94 -10.07
C ALA A 180 21.43 4.17 -10.21
N GLU A 181 22.06 4.32 -11.37
CA GLU A 181 22.92 5.47 -11.67
C GLU A 181 22.11 6.75 -11.95
N GLU A 182 20.93 6.60 -12.54
CA GLU A 182 20.04 7.71 -12.91
C GLU A 182 19.13 8.15 -11.73
N GLY A 183 19.10 7.41 -10.63
CA GLY A 183 18.16 7.63 -9.53
C GLY A 183 16.71 7.30 -9.91
N ARG A 184 16.48 6.34 -10.80
CA ARG A 184 15.17 5.94 -11.32
C ARG A 184 14.83 4.50 -10.98
N ILE A 185 13.53 4.23 -10.87
CA ILE A 185 12.96 2.88 -10.80
C ILE A 185 12.27 2.61 -12.13
N TYR A 186 12.79 1.68 -12.92
CA TYR A 186 12.21 1.28 -14.20
C TYR A 186 11.29 0.07 -14.05
N ARG A 187 10.13 0.10 -14.70
CA ARG A 187 9.22 -1.05 -14.80
C ARG A 187 8.70 -1.20 -16.23
N LEU A 188 8.35 -2.43 -16.62
CA LEU A 188 7.82 -2.71 -17.94
C LEU A 188 6.35 -2.29 -18.00
N VAL A 189 5.94 -1.64 -19.08
CA VAL A 189 4.52 -1.30 -19.32
C VAL A 189 3.88 -2.40 -20.14
N ARG A 190 2.81 -2.98 -19.60
CA ARG A 190 1.98 -3.96 -20.31
C ARG A 190 0.92 -3.20 -21.11
N MET A 191 1.01 -3.27 -22.44
CA MET A 191 0.11 -2.57 -23.37
C MET A 191 -1.10 -3.42 -23.79
N ASP A 192 -1.05 -4.73 -23.54
CA ASP A 192 -2.12 -5.64 -23.90
C ASP A 192 -3.19 -5.68 -22.80
N SER A 193 -4.34 -5.08 -23.09
CA SER A 193 -5.49 -5.07 -22.17
C SER A 193 -6.31 -6.36 -22.20
N SER A 194 -5.98 -7.32 -23.08
CA SER A 194 -6.69 -8.59 -23.20
C SER A 194 -6.21 -9.67 -22.23
N LEU A 195 -5.04 -9.46 -21.62
CA LEU A 195 -4.49 -10.34 -20.60
C LEU A 195 -5.19 -10.12 -19.25
N GLY A 196 -5.65 -11.21 -18.64
CA GLY A 196 -6.20 -11.19 -17.30
C GLY A 196 -5.12 -10.98 -16.24
N PHE A 197 -5.54 -10.66 -15.01
CA PHE A 197 -4.65 -10.74 -13.86
C PHE A 197 -4.20 -12.19 -13.68
N GLY A 198 -2.88 -12.43 -13.70
CA GLY A 198 -2.27 -13.76 -13.56
C GLY A 198 -1.75 -14.34 -14.87
N ASP A 199 -2.15 -13.83 -16.04
CA ASP A 199 -1.64 -14.36 -17.30
C ASP A 199 -0.14 -13.99 -17.49
N PRO A 200 0.70 -14.94 -17.97
CA PRO A 200 2.09 -14.67 -18.24
C PRO A 200 2.23 -13.62 -19.34
N TYR A 201 2.95 -12.53 -19.04
CA TYR A 201 3.22 -11.50 -20.03
C TYR A 201 4.36 -11.94 -20.95
N VAL A 202 4.02 -12.31 -22.18
CA VAL A 202 5.00 -12.62 -23.23
C VAL A 202 5.38 -11.34 -23.98
N ILE A 203 6.67 -11.08 -24.06
CA ILE A 203 7.26 -9.86 -24.59
C ILE A 203 7.80 -10.14 -25.99
N ASP A 204 7.22 -9.47 -26.99
CA ASP A 204 7.73 -9.47 -28.36
C ASP A 204 9.08 -8.71 -28.41
N SER A 205 10.18 -9.45 -28.55
CA SER A 205 11.54 -8.89 -28.63
C SER A 205 11.89 -8.30 -30.01
N SER A 206 11.01 -8.43 -31.00
CA SER A 206 11.20 -7.84 -32.33
C SER A 206 10.91 -6.35 -32.36
N GLN A 207 10.19 -5.84 -31.36
CA GLN A 207 9.83 -4.43 -31.21
C GLN A 207 10.44 -3.82 -29.93
N PRO A 208 10.68 -2.50 -29.91
CA PRO A 208 10.99 -1.80 -28.66
C PRO A 208 9.84 -1.93 -27.65
N VAL A 209 10.20 -2.19 -26.40
CA VAL A 209 9.25 -2.27 -25.28
C VAL A 209 9.11 -0.92 -24.59
N TRP A 210 7.95 -0.68 -23.99
CA TRP A 210 7.69 0.50 -23.18
C TRP A 210 8.10 0.27 -21.74
N LEU A 211 8.83 1.23 -21.17
CA LEU A 211 9.20 1.27 -19.77
C LEU A 211 8.59 2.50 -19.12
N SER A 212 8.00 2.36 -17.95
CA SER A 212 7.73 3.48 -17.05
C SER A 212 8.93 3.70 -16.15
N PHE A 213 9.13 4.94 -15.71
CA PHE A 213 10.05 5.21 -14.62
C PHE A 213 9.55 6.28 -13.67
N ARG A 214 10.06 6.23 -12.43
CA ARG A 214 9.94 7.29 -11.42
C ARG A 214 11.31 7.62 -10.84
N ASN A 215 11.63 8.89 -10.72
CA ASN A 215 12.81 9.35 -9.99
C ASN A 215 12.58 9.19 -8.48
N VAL A 216 13.51 8.53 -7.78
CA VAL A 216 13.35 8.23 -6.34
C VAL A 216 13.41 9.47 -5.46
N ARG A 217 14.07 10.54 -5.91
CA ARG A 217 14.24 11.79 -5.16
C ARG A 217 13.23 12.85 -5.56
N SER A 218 13.15 13.22 -6.83
CA SER A 218 12.26 14.30 -7.29
C SER A 218 10.81 13.87 -7.44
N LYS A 219 10.55 12.56 -7.54
CA LYS A 219 9.25 11.95 -7.88
C LYS A 219 8.76 12.26 -9.29
N ASP A 220 9.59 12.91 -10.12
CA ASP A 220 9.37 13.04 -11.56
C ASP A 220 9.14 11.66 -12.17
N SER A 221 8.26 11.57 -13.15
CA SER A 221 7.91 10.30 -13.78
C SER A 221 7.68 10.44 -15.27
N GLY A 222 7.71 9.31 -15.96
CA GLY A 222 7.64 9.32 -17.41
C GLY A 222 7.80 7.96 -18.05
N TYR A 223 8.12 7.98 -19.35
CA TYR A 223 8.20 6.80 -20.18
C TYR A 223 9.47 6.79 -21.03
N SER A 224 10.03 5.59 -21.18
CA SER A 224 11.13 5.28 -22.08
C SER A 224 10.74 4.15 -23.04
N LYS A 225 11.45 4.05 -24.15
CA LYS A 225 11.46 2.85 -25.00
C LYS A 225 12.79 2.14 -24.87
N ALA A 226 12.74 0.81 -24.78
CA ALA A 226 13.93 -0.02 -24.73
C ALA A 226 13.94 -1.06 -25.85
N ASP A 227 15.05 -1.14 -26.57
CA ASP A 227 15.31 -2.23 -27.52
C ASP A 227 16.05 -3.35 -26.76
N LEU A 228 15.38 -4.49 -26.58
CA LEU A 228 15.90 -5.59 -25.77
C LEU A 228 17.14 -6.25 -26.38
N ARG A 229 17.36 -6.13 -27.70
CA ARG A 229 18.46 -6.79 -28.42
C ARG A 229 19.75 -5.98 -28.35
N SER A 230 19.63 -4.67 -28.52
CA SER A 230 20.75 -3.73 -28.47
C SER A 230 21.03 -3.22 -27.05
N GLY A 231 20.05 -3.32 -26.16
CA GLY A 231 20.11 -2.73 -24.82
C GLY A 231 19.99 -1.21 -24.82
N ARG A 232 19.58 -0.59 -25.94
CA ARG A 232 19.38 0.86 -26.00
C ARG A 232 18.09 1.23 -25.29
N VAL A 233 18.16 2.23 -24.41
CA VAL A 233 17.01 2.83 -23.72
C VAL A 233 16.94 4.31 -24.06
N ASP A 234 15.84 4.73 -24.65
CA ASP A 234 15.56 6.10 -25.08
C ASP A 234 14.46 6.69 -24.19
N VAL A 235 14.75 7.74 -23.41
CA VAL A 235 13.74 8.48 -22.63
C VAL A 235 12.90 9.30 -23.60
N LEU A 236 11.58 9.16 -23.52
CA LEU A 236 10.63 9.82 -24.42
C LEU A 236 9.89 10.97 -23.75
N LEU A 237 9.54 10.80 -22.48
CA LEU A 237 8.82 11.77 -21.68
C LEU A 237 9.34 11.71 -20.25
N GLU A 238 9.58 12.87 -19.65
CA GLU A 238 9.87 13.04 -18.23
C GLU A 238 9.22 14.34 -17.78
N GLU A 239 8.35 14.24 -16.77
CA GLU A 239 7.61 15.39 -16.25
C GLU A 239 7.75 15.44 -14.73
N SER A 240 7.77 16.66 -14.19
CA SER A 240 7.56 16.90 -12.75
C SER A 240 6.08 16.77 -12.39
N ALA A 241 5.57 15.58 -12.64
CA ALA A 241 4.18 15.18 -12.54
C ALA A 241 4.08 13.67 -12.34
N ALA A 242 2.90 13.19 -11.93
CA ALA A 242 2.56 11.78 -12.02
C ALA A 242 2.06 11.49 -13.43
N VAL A 243 2.87 10.75 -14.18
CA VAL A 243 2.60 10.29 -15.54
C VAL A 243 2.23 8.82 -15.48
N GLY A 244 1.05 8.47 -15.98
CA GLY A 244 0.51 7.11 -15.86
C GLY A 244 -0.44 6.71 -16.99
N SER A 245 -0.95 5.48 -16.88
CA SER A 245 -2.01 4.95 -17.74
C SER A 245 -1.73 4.97 -19.25
N LEU A 246 -0.46 4.86 -19.66
CA LEU A 246 -0.10 4.78 -21.07
C LEU A 246 -0.78 3.59 -21.75
N THR A 247 -1.58 3.88 -22.77
CA THR A 247 -2.37 2.92 -23.55
C THR A 247 -2.16 3.20 -25.03
N LYS A 248 -2.03 2.15 -25.84
CA LYS A 248 -1.93 2.24 -27.31
C LYS A 248 -3.32 2.08 -27.95
N ALA A 249 -3.60 2.83 -29.00
CA ALA A 249 -4.73 2.55 -29.88
C ALA A 249 -4.51 1.23 -30.66
N GLU A 250 -5.57 0.44 -30.80
CA GLU A 250 -5.52 -0.88 -31.44
C GLU A 250 -4.99 -0.78 -32.89
N ASP A 251 -5.61 0.07 -33.70
CA ASP A 251 -5.39 0.11 -35.15
C ASP A 251 -4.42 1.19 -35.65
N THR A 252 -3.83 1.99 -34.76
CA THR A 252 -2.94 3.09 -35.15
C THR A 252 -1.82 3.31 -34.14
N ASP A 253 -0.74 3.93 -34.60
CA ASP A 253 0.38 4.35 -33.75
C ASP A 253 0.07 5.67 -33.03
N ARG A 254 -0.94 5.60 -32.16
CA ARG A 254 -1.33 6.65 -31.24
C ARG A 254 -1.41 6.11 -29.84
N TYR A 255 -1.02 6.94 -28.89
CA TYR A 255 -0.96 6.61 -27.48
C TYR A 255 -1.73 7.66 -26.70
N ALA A 256 -2.43 7.21 -25.66
CA ALA A 256 -3.05 8.06 -24.66
C ALA A 256 -2.37 7.82 -23.31
N LEU A 257 -2.13 8.87 -22.55
CA LEU A 257 -1.60 8.79 -21.19
C LEU A 257 -2.27 9.85 -20.31
N ARG A 258 -2.16 9.67 -19.00
CA ARG A 258 -2.66 10.61 -18.00
C ARG A 258 -1.50 11.34 -17.35
N ILE A 259 -1.59 12.66 -17.25
CA ILE A 259 -0.66 13.48 -16.46
C ILE A 259 -1.46 14.19 -15.38
N GLU A 260 -0.96 14.18 -14.15
CA GLU A 260 -1.52 14.93 -13.03
C GLU A 260 -0.41 15.55 -12.18
N ARG A 261 -0.71 16.70 -11.57
CA ARG A 261 0.10 17.31 -10.53
C ARG A 261 -0.79 17.61 -9.34
N TRP A 262 -0.20 17.95 -8.21
CA TRP A 262 -0.96 18.41 -7.05
C TRP A 262 -1.95 19.55 -7.38
N ASP A 263 -1.47 20.48 -8.21
CA ASP A 263 -2.16 21.70 -8.60
C ASP A 263 -2.81 21.62 -9.97
N ASP A 264 -2.83 20.45 -10.62
CA ASP A 264 -3.40 20.26 -11.96
C ASP A 264 -4.13 18.94 -12.05
N SER A 265 -5.44 19.02 -12.26
CA SER A 265 -6.32 17.85 -12.29
C SER A 265 -5.89 16.85 -13.37
N PRO A 266 -6.07 15.54 -13.15
CA PRO A 266 -5.65 14.55 -14.12
C PRO A 266 -6.30 14.76 -15.48
N ASP A 267 -5.47 14.92 -16.51
CA ASP A 267 -5.90 15.11 -17.89
C ASP A 267 -5.27 14.10 -18.83
N VAL A 268 -5.99 13.80 -19.90
CA VAL A 268 -5.57 12.87 -20.94
C VAL A 268 -4.80 13.62 -22.01
N PHE A 269 -3.64 13.08 -22.36
CA PHE A 269 -2.79 13.55 -23.43
C PHE A 269 -2.68 12.46 -24.50
N VAL A 270 -2.74 12.85 -25.77
CA VAL A 270 -2.64 11.94 -26.92
C VAL A 270 -1.48 12.34 -27.81
N GLY A 271 -0.65 11.37 -28.19
CA GLY A 271 0.55 11.58 -29.02
C GLY A 271 0.89 10.39 -29.90
N GLY A 272 1.93 10.54 -30.71
CA GLY A 272 2.53 9.53 -31.57
C GLY A 272 3.52 8.63 -30.83
N THR A 273 4.30 7.87 -31.59
CA THR A 273 5.20 6.83 -31.08
C THR A 273 6.33 7.32 -30.18
N ASP A 274 6.74 8.57 -30.33
CA ASP A 274 7.85 9.20 -29.60
C ASP A 274 7.36 10.14 -28.50
N LEU A 275 6.04 10.31 -28.35
CA LEU A 275 5.40 11.25 -27.41
C LEU A 275 5.84 12.71 -27.57
N SER A 276 6.51 13.09 -28.66
CA SER A 276 7.02 14.44 -28.86
C SER A 276 5.94 15.44 -29.29
N ASP A 277 4.81 14.93 -29.78
CA ASP A 277 3.64 15.68 -30.25
C ASP A 277 2.42 15.54 -29.31
N LEU A 278 2.63 15.24 -28.02
CA LEU A 278 1.56 15.10 -27.04
C LEU A 278 0.65 16.34 -27.02
N GLN A 279 -0.65 16.09 -27.20
CA GLN A 279 -1.70 17.11 -27.12
C GLN A 279 -2.65 16.76 -25.98
N GLN A 280 -2.89 17.72 -25.09
CA GLN A 280 -3.95 17.62 -24.09
C GLN A 280 -5.31 17.60 -24.78
N VAL A 281 -6.11 16.56 -24.53
CA VAL A 281 -7.44 16.38 -25.15
C VAL A 281 -8.60 16.53 -24.17
N THR A 282 -8.31 16.56 -22.86
CA THR A 282 -9.30 16.85 -21.81
C THR A 282 -8.88 18.04 -20.96
N ARG A 283 -9.87 18.64 -20.29
CA ARG A 283 -9.65 19.54 -19.16
C ARG A 283 -10.68 19.19 -18.09
N THR A 284 -10.33 18.31 -17.16
CA THR A 284 -11.30 17.65 -16.28
C THR A 284 -11.83 18.54 -15.15
N ASN A 285 -11.02 19.47 -14.61
CA ASN A 285 -11.45 20.40 -13.56
C ASN A 285 -11.18 21.89 -13.91
N PRO A 286 -11.85 22.46 -14.94
CA PRO A 286 -11.56 23.82 -15.40
C PRO A 286 -11.93 24.91 -14.39
N PHE A 287 -12.89 24.67 -13.48
CA PHE A 287 -13.31 25.65 -12.47
C PHE A 287 -12.31 25.78 -11.31
N GLN A 288 -11.31 24.91 -11.21
CA GLN A 288 -10.25 25.01 -10.20
C GLN A 288 -9.57 26.38 -10.22
N SER A 289 -9.40 26.99 -11.40
CA SER A 289 -8.79 28.32 -11.55
C SER A 289 -9.61 29.46 -10.95
N ASP A 290 -10.86 29.21 -10.54
CA ASP A 290 -11.71 30.18 -9.85
C ASP A 290 -11.43 30.26 -8.34
N TYR A 291 -10.58 29.35 -7.82
CA TYR A 291 -10.24 29.23 -6.40
C TYR A 291 -8.73 29.42 -6.20
N ALA A 292 -8.35 29.87 -5.01
CA ALA A 292 -6.97 29.74 -4.57
C ALA A 292 -6.60 28.25 -4.52
N TRP A 293 -5.35 27.89 -4.81
CA TRP A 293 -4.91 26.50 -4.78
C TRP A 293 -3.50 26.41 -4.22
N GLY A 294 -3.31 25.49 -3.27
CA GLY A 294 -2.01 25.25 -2.70
C GLY A 294 -1.06 24.58 -3.68
N ARG A 295 0.20 24.46 -3.27
CA ARG A 295 1.21 23.65 -3.94
C ARG A 295 1.76 22.61 -2.95
N SER A 296 2.46 21.62 -3.45
CA SER A 296 3.16 20.62 -2.64
C SER A 296 4.64 20.62 -2.95
N GLU A 297 5.47 20.45 -1.92
CA GLU A 297 6.92 20.30 -2.06
C GLU A 297 7.41 19.12 -1.22
N LEU A 298 8.60 18.60 -1.54
CA LEU A 298 9.27 17.62 -0.69
C LEU A 298 10.10 18.32 0.37
N ILE A 299 10.00 17.84 1.60
CA ILE A 299 11.00 18.10 2.64
C ILE A 299 11.82 16.84 2.87
N GLU A 300 13.09 17.02 3.20
CA GLU A 300 14.00 15.93 3.54
C GLU A 300 14.34 15.98 5.03
N TYR A 301 14.42 14.83 5.68
CA TYR A 301 14.84 14.72 7.07
C TYR A 301 15.63 13.43 7.29
N THR A 302 16.41 13.40 8.37
CA THR A 302 17.15 12.21 8.80
C THR A 302 16.73 11.88 10.21
N THR A 303 16.31 10.64 10.44
CA THR A 303 15.86 10.17 11.76
C THR A 303 17.04 9.85 12.68
N ASP A 304 16.81 9.64 13.98
CA ASP A 304 17.85 9.22 14.93
C ASP A 304 18.48 7.87 14.52
N ALA A 305 17.70 6.99 13.91
CA ALA A 305 18.17 5.73 13.32
C ALA A 305 19.07 5.91 12.07
N GLY A 306 19.25 7.15 11.59
CA GLY A 306 20.09 7.47 10.42
C GLY A 306 19.40 7.26 9.07
N HIS A 307 18.09 7.01 9.07
CA HIS A 307 17.32 6.88 7.84
C HIS A 307 17.12 8.24 7.18
N LYS A 308 17.49 8.36 5.90
CA LYS A 308 17.24 9.56 5.08
C LYS A 308 15.88 9.42 4.42
N LEU A 309 14.91 10.21 4.86
CA LEU A 309 13.51 10.11 4.46
C LEU A 309 13.02 11.42 3.84
N GLN A 310 11.88 11.34 3.17
CA GLN A 310 11.19 12.47 2.57
C GLN A 310 9.79 12.59 3.16
N GLY A 311 9.22 13.79 3.08
CA GLY A 311 7.81 14.03 3.37
C GLY A 311 7.25 15.02 2.37
N ILE A 312 5.94 15.00 2.15
CA ILE A 312 5.24 16.01 1.36
C ILE A 312 4.77 17.10 2.30
N LEU A 313 5.14 18.34 2.00
CA LEU A 313 4.59 19.54 2.63
C LEU A 313 3.67 20.25 1.64
N VAL A 314 2.38 20.24 1.95
CA VAL A 314 1.34 20.94 1.21
C VAL A 314 1.15 22.32 1.83
N PHE A 315 1.17 23.34 1.00
CA PHE A 315 1.01 24.73 1.41
C PHE A 315 -0.49 25.09 1.52
N PRO A 316 -0.86 26.01 2.43
CA PRO A 316 -2.17 26.65 2.42
C PRO A 316 -2.49 27.26 1.05
N ALA A 317 -3.74 27.20 0.62
CA ALA A 317 -4.16 27.69 -0.69
C ALA A 317 -3.91 29.19 -0.90
N GLU A 318 -4.01 29.99 0.17
CA GLU A 318 -3.73 31.43 0.17
C GLU A 318 -2.39 31.79 0.83
N PHE A 319 -1.39 30.89 0.78
CA PHE A 319 -0.10 31.09 1.43
C PHE A 319 0.55 32.44 1.09
N ARG A 320 1.04 33.13 2.13
CA ARG A 320 1.80 34.38 2.02
C ARG A 320 3.14 34.26 2.76
N GLU A 321 4.20 34.61 2.06
CA GLU A 321 5.56 34.66 2.60
C GLU A 321 5.62 35.58 3.83
N GLY A 322 6.22 35.10 4.92
CA GLY A 322 6.38 35.84 6.18
C GLY A 322 5.21 35.74 7.16
N GLU A 323 4.11 35.06 6.79
CA GLU A 323 3.06 34.66 7.73
C GLU A 323 3.36 33.25 8.29
N GLN A 324 2.81 32.97 9.49
CA GLN A 324 2.81 31.63 10.09
C GLN A 324 1.42 31.03 10.02
N TYR A 325 1.35 29.73 9.77
CA TYR A 325 0.11 28.99 9.59
C TYR A 325 0.10 27.73 10.47
N PRO A 326 -1.09 27.27 10.90
CA PRO A 326 -1.23 25.97 11.55
C PRO A 326 -0.90 24.82 10.59
N LEU A 327 -0.52 23.67 11.14
CA LEU A 327 -0.19 22.48 10.38
C LEU A 327 -1.04 21.29 10.82
N ILE A 328 -1.50 20.50 9.85
CA ILE A 328 -2.11 19.19 10.07
C ILE A 328 -1.12 18.12 9.59
N LEU A 329 -0.67 17.27 10.51
CA LEU A 329 0.12 16.09 10.21
C LEU A 329 -0.80 14.92 9.85
N TYR A 330 -0.77 14.48 8.60
CA TYR A 330 -1.44 13.26 8.15
C TYR A 330 -0.39 12.19 7.83
N GLN A 331 -0.42 11.10 8.59
CA GLN A 331 0.61 10.07 8.51
C GLN A 331 -0.01 8.67 8.42
N TYR A 332 0.73 7.73 7.84
CA TYR A 332 0.32 6.34 7.72
C TYR A 332 1.54 5.42 7.60
N GLU A 333 2.19 5.39 6.43
CA GLU A 333 3.46 4.67 6.21
C GLU A 333 4.42 5.53 5.39
N ARG A 334 4.62 5.21 4.10
CA ARG A 334 5.39 6.02 3.15
C ARG A 334 4.44 6.73 2.20
N LEU A 335 4.50 8.04 2.18
CA LEU A 335 3.56 8.90 1.46
C LEU A 335 4.23 9.76 0.40
N SER A 336 5.56 9.94 0.45
CA SER A 336 6.29 10.90 -0.39
C SER A 336 6.23 10.60 -1.89
N ASP A 337 6.04 9.33 -2.26
CA ASP A 337 5.81 8.92 -3.65
C ASP A 337 4.49 9.46 -4.23
N GLY A 338 3.61 10.00 -3.38
CA GLY A 338 2.37 10.67 -3.76
C GLY A 338 2.50 12.17 -4.07
N LEU A 339 3.72 12.73 -4.17
CA LEU A 339 3.95 14.19 -4.33
C LEU A 339 3.05 14.84 -5.38
N HIS A 340 2.92 14.21 -6.54
CA HIS A 340 2.16 14.77 -7.66
C HIS A 340 0.69 14.34 -7.71
N ARG A 341 0.23 13.53 -6.75
CA ARG A 341 -1.11 12.93 -6.80
C ARG A 341 -2.19 13.98 -6.52
N TYR A 342 -3.11 14.13 -7.47
CA TYR A 342 -4.21 15.07 -7.35
C TYR A 342 -5.36 14.49 -6.53
N TYR A 343 -5.94 15.31 -5.65
CA TYR A 343 -7.15 14.96 -4.92
C TYR A 343 -8.21 16.05 -5.11
N THR A 344 -9.41 15.62 -5.49
CA THR A 344 -10.56 16.51 -5.59
C THR A 344 -11.06 16.85 -4.18
N PRO A 345 -11.21 18.13 -3.81
CA PRO A 345 -11.85 18.54 -2.56
C PRO A 345 -13.25 17.96 -2.44
N SER A 346 -13.58 17.34 -1.31
CA SER A 346 -14.90 16.76 -1.09
C SER A 346 -15.20 16.59 0.38
N GLU A 347 -16.37 17.07 0.83
CA GLU A 347 -16.88 16.82 2.19
C GLU A 347 -17.26 15.34 2.43
N ARG A 348 -17.25 14.51 1.38
CA ARG A 348 -17.43 13.05 1.48
C ARG A 348 -16.12 12.29 1.68
N SER A 349 -14.98 12.99 1.56
CA SER A 349 -13.64 12.45 1.80
C SER A 349 -13.06 13.16 3.02
N TYR A 350 -13.31 12.64 4.21
CA TYR A 350 -12.99 13.33 5.46
C TYR A 350 -11.48 13.41 5.79
N TYR A 351 -10.64 12.56 5.18
CA TYR A 351 -9.17 12.71 5.16
C TYR A 351 -8.72 13.28 3.83
N ASN A 352 -9.02 14.56 3.59
CA ASN A 352 -8.72 15.23 2.33
C ASN A 352 -7.85 16.45 2.58
N TYR A 353 -6.56 16.27 2.30
CA TYR A 353 -5.54 17.28 2.45
C TYR A 353 -5.73 18.51 1.57
N GLN A 354 -6.47 18.39 0.45
CA GLN A 354 -6.77 19.54 -0.37
C GLN A 354 -7.80 20.43 0.33
N VAL A 355 -8.78 19.84 1.04
CA VAL A 355 -9.70 20.63 1.86
C VAL A 355 -8.94 21.35 2.98
N TRP A 356 -8.02 20.68 3.67
CA TRP A 356 -7.24 21.32 4.73
C TRP A 356 -6.33 22.45 4.22
N SER A 357 -5.72 22.27 3.03
CA SER A 357 -4.99 23.35 2.35
C SER A 357 -5.90 24.56 2.06
N GLN A 358 -7.13 24.32 1.59
CA GLN A 358 -8.13 25.38 1.36
C GLN A 358 -8.58 26.07 2.65
N GLU A 359 -8.60 25.34 3.77
CA GLU A 359 -8.94 25.86 5.11
C GLU A 359 -7.79 26.59 5.81
N GLY A 360 -6.67 26.80 5.11
CA GLY A 360 -5.55 27.61 5.59
C GLY A 360 -4.49 26.83 6.38
N TYR A 361 -4.45 25.51 6.27
CA TYR A 361 -3.47 24.67 6.95
C TYR A 361 -2.33 24.27 6.03
N PHE A 362 -1.11 24.20 6.57
CA PHE A 362 -0.12 23.28 6.02
C PHE A 362 -0.57 21.85 6.23
N VAL A 363 -0.26 20.95 5.30
CA VAL A 363 -0.42 19.50 5.51
C VAL A 363 0.92 18.82 5.33
N LEU A 364 1.38 18.13 6.37
CA LEU A 364 2.61 17.33 6.32
C LEU A 364 2.27 15.85 6.22
N MET A 365 2.89 15.17 5.27
CA MET A 365 2.76 13.73 5.03
C MET A 365 4.14 13.08 4.98
N PRO A 366 4.66 12.62 6.13
CA PRO A 366 6.01 12.06 6.21
C PRO A 366 6.08 10.61 5.72
N ASP A 367 7.26 10.19 5.27
CA ASP A 367 7.62 8.79 5.18
C ASP A 367 8.04 8.25 6.55
N ILE A 368 7.58 7.04 6.86
CA ILE A 368 7.95 6.31 8.07
C ILE A 368 8.56 4.98 7.65
N VAL A 369 9.69 4.64 8.28
CA VAL A 369 10.35 3.34 8.18
C VAL A 369 10.40 2.72 9.55
N TYR A 370 10.03 1.46 9.65
CA TYR A 370 9.85 0.80 10.92
C TYR A 370 11.00 -0.14 11.27
N GLU A 371 11.35 -0.17 12.55
CA GLU A 371 12.15 -1.24 13.13
C GLU A 371 11.17 -2.35 13.60
N PRO A 372 11.36 -3.62 13.17
CA PRO A 372 10.61 -4.75 13.72
C PRO A 372 10.60 -4.77 15.26
N GLY A 373 9.42 -4.95 15.84
CA GLY A 373 9.15 -4.94 17.28
C GLY A 373 8.91 -3.55 17.86
N ARG A 374 9.13 -2.46 17.10
CA ARG A 374 9.10 -1.08 17.62
C ARG A 374 8.33 -0.10 16.74
N PRO A 375 7.11 -0.44 16.27
CA PRO A 375 6.35 0.40 15.35
C PRO A 375 6.09 1.82 15.89
N GLY A 376 5.71 1.93 17.16
CA GLY A 376 5.44 3.22 17.82
C GLY A 376 6.69 4.10 17.93
N PRO A 377 7.78 3.61 18.54
CA PRO A 377 9.05 4.34 18.59
C PRO A 377 9.57 4.77 17.21
N SER A 378 9.50 3.92 16.19
CA SER A 378 9.90 4.30 14.83
C SER A 378 9.03 5.40 14.23
N ALA A 379 7.71 5.36 14.45
CA ALA A 379 6.80 6.42 14.03
C ALA A 379 7.12 7.75 14.74
N LEU A 380 7.41 7.71 16.04
CA LEU A 380 7.78 8.91 16.81
C LEU A 380 9.07 9.55 16.29
N ASP A 381 10.12 8.74 16.08
CA ASP A 381 11.41 9.22 15.54
C ASP A 381 11.23 9.90 14.18
N ALA A 382 10.52 9.26 13.24
CA ALA A 382 10.27 9.82 11.92
C ALA A 382 9.42 11.11 11.98
N VAL A 383 8.37 11.13 12.81
CA VAL A 383 7.45 12.27 12.91
C VAL A 383 8.11 13.49 13.55
N GLU A 384 8.86 13.34 14.64
CA GLU A 384 9.56 14.46 15.28
C GLU A 384 10.52 15.14 14.30
N HIS A 385 11.30 14.37 13.54
CA HIS A 385 12.23 14.90 12.55
C HIS A 385 11.53 15.52 11.33
N ALA A 386 10.41 14.96 10.90
CA ALA A 386 9.62 15.55 9.82
C ALA A 386 8.97 16.87 10.24
N LEU A 387 8.46 16.97 11.47
CA LEU A 387 7.91 18.20 12.03
C LEU A 387 8.99 19.27 12.18
N ASP A 388 10.19 18.91 12.67
CA ASP A 388 11.30 19.84 12.76
C ASP A 388 11.71 20.39 11.38
N ALA A 389 11.74 19.53 10.35
CA ALA A 389 12.00 19.96 8.97
C ALA A 389 10.91 20.91 8.43
N ALA A 390 9.63 20.65 8.74
CA ALA A 390 8.53 21.53 8.36
C ALA A 390 8.57 22.88 9.10
N VAL A 391 8.84 22.88 10.41
CA VAL A 391 8.98 24.10 11.22
C VAL A 391 10.18 24.93 10.77
N ALA A 392 11.28 24.28 10.38
CA ALA A 392 12.48 24.95 9.87
C ALA A 392 12.25 25.75 8.57
N THR A 393 11.14 25.53 7.86
CA THR A 393 10.74 26.38 6.72
C THR A 393 10.43 27.83 7.15
N GLY A 394 10.09 28.06 8.42
CA GLY A 394 9.76 29.37 8.97
C GLY A 394 8.30 29.80 8.81
N HIS A 395 7.46 28.96 8.19
CA HIS A 395 6.05 29.27 7.90
C HIS A 395 5.04 28.49 8.74
N VAL A 396 5.49 27.46 9.44
CA VAL A 396 4.65 26.66 10.34
C VAL A 396 4.75 27.24 11.75
N ASP A 397 3.61 27.43 12.40
CA ASP A 397 3.56 27.74 13.83
C ASP A 397 3.77 26.44 14.63
N PRO A 398 4.87 26.29 15.40
CA PRO A 398 5.15 25.08 16.16
C PRO A 398 4.15 24.80 17.29
N ASP A 399 3.37 25.80 17.71
CA ASP A 399 2.35 25.66 18.76
C ASP A 399 0.97 25.28 18.20
N GLN A 400 0.79 25.27 16.87
CA GLN A 400 -0.50 25.02 16.20
C GLN A 400 -0.43 23.78 15.29
N ILE A 401 0.02 22.66 15.84
CA ILE A 401 0.16 21.40 15.11
C ILE A 401 -0.96 20.43 15.50
N GLY A 402 -1.77 20.02 14.52
CA GLY A 402 -2.77 18.97 14.65
C GLY A 402 -2.23 17.64 14.12
N LEU A 403 -2.69 16.54 14.69
CA LEU A 403 -2.39 15.18 14.23
C LEU A 403 -3.68 14.49 13.78
N ILE A 404 -3.65 13.82 12.64
CA ILE A 404 -4.80 13.06 12.15
C ILE A 404 -4.38 11.75 11.48
N GLY A 405 -5.16 10.70 11.74
CA GLY A 405 -4.99 9.43 11.04
C GLY A 405 -6.16 8.47 11.20
N HIS A 406 -6.15 7.42 10.38
CA HIS A 406 -7.17 6.37 10.35
C HIS A 406 -6.52 4.99 10.36
N SER A 407 -7.14 3.98 10.99
CA SER A 407 -6.60 2.61 11.01
C SER A 407 -5.20 2.58 11.63
N TRP A 408 -4.17 2.14 10.91
CA TRP A 408 -2.76 2.29 11.33
C TRP A 408 -2.35 3.75 11.59
N GLY A 409 -2.84 4.67 10.75
CA GLY A 409 -2.74 6.09 11.01
C GLY A 409 -3.44 6.52 12.30
N GLY A 410 -4.54 5.85 12.66
CA GLY A 410 -5.28 6.06 13.90
C GLY A 410 -4.51 5.52 15.11
N TYR A 411 -3.83 4.38 14.97
CA TYR A 411 -2.88 3.88 15.96
C TYR A 411 -1.85 4.96 16.28
N GLN A 412 -1.15 5.46 15.27
CA GLN A 412 -0.15 6.51 15.43
C GLN A 412 -0.76 7.81 15.99
N ALA A 413 -1.97 8.20 15.55
CA ALA A 413 -2.69 9.36 16.05
C ALA A 413 -3.13 9.25 17.52
N SER A 414 -3.30 8.03 18.03
CA SER A 414 -3.53 7.77 19.47
C SER A 414 -2.25 7.56 20.27
N TYR A 415 -1.18 7.10 19.61
CA TYR A 415 0.12 6.80 20.20
C TYR A 415 0.95 8.06 20.45
N LEU A 416 1.22 8.84 19.39
CA LEU A 416 2.17 9.96 19.43
C LEU A 416 1.82 11.00 20.51
N PRO A 417 0.54 11.38 20.73
CA PRO A 417 0.19 12.34 21.78
C PRO A 417 0.41 11.83 23.22
N THR A 418 0.65 10.53 23.41
CA THR A 418 1.04 9.95 24.71
C THR A 418 2.55 9.94 24.92
N ARG A 419 3.33 10.37 23.91
CA ARG A 419 4.80 10.33 23.88
C ARG A 419 5.44 11.70 23.76
N THR A 420 4.71 12.67 23.25
CA THR A 420 5.20 14.02 22.98
C THR A 420 4.09 15.05 23.11
N ASN A 421 4.48 16.30 23.41
CA ASN A 421 3.58 17.43 23.60
C ASN A 421 3.56 18.37 22.38
N ARG A 422 4.04 17.92 21.22
CA ARG A 422 4.06 18.71 19.98
C ARG A 422 2.67 19.04 19.44
N PHE A 423 1.64 18.29 19.82
CA PHE A 423 0.32 18.36 19.19
C PHE A 423 -0.65 19.17 20.04
N ALA A 424 -1.23 20.22 19.45
CA ALA A 424 -2.32 20.99 20.03
C ALA A 424 -3.65 20.21 20.05
N ALA A 425 -3.86 19.30 19.09
CA ALA A 425 -5.00 18.39 19.07
C ALA A 425 -4.73 17.16 18.19
N SER A 426 -5.40 16.04 18.49
CA SER A 426 -5.32 14.81 17.68
C SER A 426 -6.69 14.29 17.27
N VAL A 427 -6.79 13.70 16.08
CA VAL A 427 -7.95 12.98 15.55
C VAL A 427 -7.54 11.55 15.16
N ALA A 428 -8.07 10.55 15.85
CA ALA A 428 -7.75 9.14 15.63
C ALA A 428 -9.02 8.35 15.25
N GLY A 429 -9.14 8.00 13.96
CA GLY A 429 -10.25 7.19 13.44
C GLY A 429 -9.91 5.70 13.38
N ALA A 430 -10.85 4.84 13.79
CA ALA A 430 -10.70 3.38 13.80
C ALA A 430 -9.33 2.92 14.33
N ALA A 431 -8.91 3.49 15.46
CA ALA A 431 -7.55 3.37 15.97
C ALA A 431 -7.33 2.03 16.69
N ILE A 432 -6.16 1.42 16.46
CA ILE A 432 -5.65 0.34 17.30
C ILE A 432 -5.00 1.00 18.53
N THR A 433 -5.53 0.73 19.72
CA THR A 433 -5.17 1.49 20.93
C THR A 433 -4.54 0.65 22.03
N ASN A 434 -4.65 -0.67 21.95
CA ASN A 434 -4.06 -1.60 22.90
C ASN A 434 -3.58 -2.84 22.15
N PHE A 435 -2.26 -2.99 22.10
CA PHE A 435 -1.60 -4.05 21.34
C PHE A 435 -1.85 -5.43 21.96
N LEU A 436 -2.03 -5.50 23.28
CA LEU A 436 -2.29 -6.76 23.98
C LEU A 436 -3.70 -7.30 23.74
N SER A 437 -4.72 -6.42 23.74
CA SER A 437 -6.10 -6.84 23.51
C SER A 437 -6.39 -7.09 22.02
N PHE A 438 -5.70 -6.38 21.11
CA PHE A 438 -5.97 -6.49 19.67
C PHE A 438 -5.29 -7.68 18.98
N MET A 439 -4.09 -8.10 19.40
CA MET A 439 -3.40 -9.27 18.81
C MET A 439 -4.29 -10.54 18.79
N GLY A 440 -5.12 -10.73 19.81
CA GLY A 440 -6.04 -11.86 19.93
C GLY A 440 -7.42 -11.66 19.28
N ALA A 441 -7.65 -10.52 18.62
CA ALA A 441 -8.90 -10.20 17.98
C ALA A 441 -9.06 -10.93 16.63
N VAL A 442 -10.22 -10.75 16.01
CA VAL A 442 -10.57 -11.32 14.70
C VAL A 442 -10.82 -10.18 13.74
N HIS A 443 -10.17 -10.23 12.59
CA HIS A 443 -10.49 -9.43 11.42
C HIS A 443 -11.83 -9.91 10.83
N TRP A 444 -12.96 -9.38 11.29
CA TRP A 444 -14.30 -9.86 10.91
C TRP A 444 -14.60 -9.79 9.42
N ASN A 445 -14.01 -8.84 8.69
CA ASN A 445 -14.16 -8.69 7.23
C ASN A 445 -13.44 -9.80 6.43
N GLY A 446 -12.63 -10.65 7.09
CA GLY A 446 -11.96 -11.80 6.46
C GLY A 446 -12.04 -13.11 7.26
N GLY A 447 -12.50 -13.04 8.52
CA GLY A 447 -12.57 -14.17 9.45
C GLY A 447 -11.22 -14.69 9.93
N LEU A 448 -10.15 -13.91 9.78
CA LEU A 448 -8.79 -14.29 10.16
C LEU A 448 -8.43 -13.74 11.55
N PRO A 449 -7.68 -14.49 12.37
CA PRO A 449 -7.07 -13.93 13.58
C PRO A 449 -6.07 -12.82 13.24
N GLU A 450 -5.96 -11.84 14.14
CA GLU A 450 -5.04 -10.70 13.98
C GLU A 450 -3.54 -11.08 14.07
N THR A 451 -3.22 -12.29 14.52
CA THR A 451 -1.83 -12.73 14.76
C THR A 451 -0.90 -12.58 13.55
N GLY A 452 -1.39 -12.83 12.32
CA GLY A 452 -0.60 -12.59 11.11
C GLY A 452 -0.35 -11.11 10.83
N HIS A 453 -1.39 -10.27 10.98
CA HIS A 453 -1.25 -8.82 10.91
C HIS A 453 -0.27 -8.31 11.97
N TRP A 454 -0.17 -9.02 13.09
CA TRP A 454 0.64 -8.67 14.23
C TRP A 454 2.13 -8.98 14.10
N GLU A 455 2.44 -10.26 13.87
CA GLU A 455 3.81 -10.75 13.93
C GLU A 455 4.58 -10.45 12.64
N THR A 456 3.94 -10.61 11.48
CA THR A 456 4.59 -10.44 10.16
C THR A 456 3.97 -9.33 9.32
N GLY A 457 2.78 -8.84 9.68
CA GLY A 457 2.09 -7.76 9.00
C GLY A 457 2.39 -6.36 9.53
N GLN A 458 1.45 -5.44 9.32
CA GLN A 458 1.60 -4.00 9.58
C GLN A 458 1.99 -3.63 11.02
N ALA A 459 1.61 -4.42 12.03
CA ALA A 459 2.04 -4.14 13.41
C ALA A 459 3.53 -4.41 13.63
N ARG A 460 4.14 -5.26 12.78
CA ARG A 460 5.58 -5.53 12.73
C ARG A 460 6.15 -6.03 14.05
N MET A 461 5.37 -6.70 14.91
CA MET A 461 5.82 -7.08 16.25
C MET A 461 6.80 -8.26 16.28
N ALA A 462 6.97 -8.98 15.16
CA ALA A 462 7.91 -10.08 14.93
C ALA A 462 7.69 -11.36 15.77
N VAL A 463 7.20 -11.22 17.00
CA VAL A 463 6.97 -12.31 17.96
C VAL A 463 5.67 -12.08 18.72
N PRO A 464 5.07 -13.11 19.33
CA PRO A 464 3.90 -12.94 20.18
C PRO A 464 4.22 -12.20 21.49
N TYR A 465 3.20 -11.61 22.13
CA TYR A 465 3.41 -10.74 23.30
C TYR A 465 4.04 -11.43 24.52
N TRP A 466 3.97 -12.76 24.67
CA TRP A 466 4.61 -13.44 25.80
C TRP A 466 6.12 -13.60 25.62
N ASP A 467 6.62 -13.49 24.39
CA ASP A 467 8.04 -13.53 24.07
C ASP A 467 8.66 -12.12 24.12
N ASP A 468 7.89 -11.08 23.79
CA ASP A 468 8.27 -9.67 23.99
C ASP A 468 7.13 -8.82 24.56
N PHE A 469 6.89 -8.96 25.86
CA PHE A 469 5.80 -8.25 26.54
C PHE A 469 6.04 -6.73 26.58
N GLU A 470 7.28 -6.31 26.83
CA GLU A 470 7.63 -4.90 26.96
C GLU A 470 7.53 -4.17 25.62
N GLY A 471 7.92 -4.79 24.49
CA GLY A 471 7.76 -4.19 23.17
C GLY A 471 6.29 -3.99 22.78
N HIS A 472 5.43 -4.95 23.10
CA HIS A 472 3.97 -4.82 22.90
C HIS A 472 3.35 -3.74 23.79
N LEU A 473 3.81 -3.67 25.05
CA LEU A 473 3.33 -2.68 25.99
C LEU A 473 3.78 -1.27 25.60
N GLU A 474 5.06 -1.11 25.22
CA GLU A 474 5.60 0.17 24.75
C GLU A 474 4.93 0.62 23.45
N SER A 475 4.56 -0.30 22.59
CA SER A 475 3.81 0.00 21.36
C SER A 475 2.32 0.27 21.60
N SER A 476 1.77 0.05 22.80
CA SER A 476 0.35 0.28 23.11
C SER A 476 0.04 1.74 23.46
N PRO A 477 -0.81 2.46 22.73
CA PRO A 477 -1.24 3.82 23.07
C PRO A 477 -1.87 3.93 24.47
N ALA A 478 -2.73 2.98 24.82
CA ALA A 478 -3.42 2.94 26.10
C ALA A 478 -2.47 2.77 27.31
N HIS A 479 -1.25 2.26 27.10
CA HIS A 479 -0.31 2.01 28.19
C HIS A 479 0.11 3.32 28.88
N ARG A 480 0.24 4.42 28.13
CA ARG A 480 0.72 5.71 28.65
C ARG A 480 -0.32 6.81 28.56
N ILE A 481 -1.57 6.41 28.70
CA ILE A 481 -2.73 7.30 28.72
C ILE A 481 -2.65 8.38 29.81
N ALA A 482 -1.94 8.12 30.91
CA ALA A 482 -1.75 9.08 31.98
C ALA A 482 -0.84 10.25 31.58
N ASP A 483 0.00 10.07 30.55
CA ASP A 483 0.92 11.08 30.04
C ASP A 483 0.27 11.95 28.95
N LEU A 484 -0.93 11.58 28.47
CA LEU A 484 -1.66 12.33 27.43
C LEU A 484 -2.02 13.74 27.91
N GLU A 485 -1.54 14.78 27.23
CA GLU A 485 -1.95 16.18 27.48
C GLU A 485 -2.77 16.75 26.31
N THR A 486 -2.49 16.31 25.09
CA THR A 486 -3.22 16.71 23.87
C THR A 486 -4.68 16.24 23.91
N PRO A 487 -5.66 17.10 23.59
CA PRO A 487 -7.05 16.71 23.34
C PRO A 487 -7.18 15.71 22.18
N VAL A 488 -7.93 14.63 22.38
CA VAL A 488 -8.11 13.57 21.36
C VAL A 488 -9.57 13.42 20.93
N LEU A 489 -9.82 13.50 19.62
CA LEU A 489 -11.06 13.11 18.98
C LEU A 489 -10.95 11.70 18.40
N LEU A 490 -11.65 10.76 19.00
CA LEU A 490 -11.78 9.40 18.49
C LEU A 490 -12.99 9.30 17.56
N MET A 491 -12.88 8.49 16.51
CA MET A 491 -14.00 8.08 15.68
C MET A 491 -13.99 6.56 15.47
N HIS A 492 -15.14 5.89 15.59
CA HIS A 492 -15.26 4.47 15.28
C HIS A 492 -16.63 4.13 14.70
N GLY A 493 -16.69 3.20 13.75
CA GLY A 493 -17.92 2.48 13.42
C GLY A 493 -18.19 1.38 14.47
N ASP A 494 -19.44 1.18 14.90
CA ASP A 494 -19.75 0.14 15.89
C ASP A 494 -19.85 -1.28 15.30
N GLU A 495 -19.83 -1.38 13.97
CA GLU A 495 -19.76 -2.63 13.20
C GLU A 495 -18.43 -2.74 12.42
N ASP A 496 -17.37 -2.07 12.89
CA ASP A 496 -16.04 -2.13 12.28
C ASP A 496 -15.49 -3.57 12.24
N GLY A 497 -15.37 -4.10 11.02
CA GLY A 497 -14.91 -5.45 10.79
C GLY A 497 -13.40 -5.60 10.62
N VAL A 498 -12.63 -4.53 10.76
CA VAL A 498 -11.16 -4.51 10.66
C VAL A 498 -10.55 -4.22 12.03
N VAL A 499 -10.94 -3.12 12.68
CA VAL A 499 -10.47 -2.77 14.03
C VAL A 499 -11.62 -2.85 15.01
N ASP A 500 -11.56 -3.77 15.97
CA ASP A 500 -12.61 -3.98 16.96
C ASP A 500 -12.96 -2.66 17.67
N PHE A 501 -14.23 -2.26 17.60
CA PHE A 501 -14.78 -1.06 18.24
C PHE A 501 -14.40 -0.93 19.73
N ARG A 502 -14.17 -2.05 20.42
CA ARG A 502 -13.71 -2.04 21.80
C ARG A 502 -12.37 -1.33 22.00
N GLN A 503 -11.52 -1.23 20.98
CA GLN A 503 -10.29 -0.44 21.03
C GLN A 503 -10.61 1.04 21.34
N GLY A 504 -11.48 1.66 20.53
CA GLY A 504 -11.91 3.04 20.77
C GLY A 504 -12.58 3.24 22.13
N LEU A 505 -13.43 2.30 22.56
CA LEU A 505 -14.07 2.34 23.88
C LEU A 505 -13.07 2.21 25.03
N GLU A 506 -12.09 1.33 24.91
CA GLU A 506 -11.06 1.10 25.93
C GLU A 506 -10.26 2.39 26.16
N TYR A 507 -9.70 2.96 25.08
CA TYR A 507 -8.93 4.21 25.17
C TYR A 507 -9.77 5.37 25.72
N TYR A 508 -11.00 5.55 25.22
CA TYR A 508 -11.91 6.59 25.70
C TYR A 508 -12.15 6.49 27.22
N ASN A 509 -12.45 5.30 27.73
CA ASN A 509 -12.74 5.10 29.14
C ASN A 509 -11.49 5.29 30.01
N TYR A 510 -10.31 4.86 29.55
CA TYR A 510 -9.05 5.09 30.26
C TYR A 510 -8.68 6.57 30.31
N ALA A 511 -8.75 7.28 29.19
CA ALA A 511 -8.52 8.72 29.11
C ALA A 511 -9.44 9.50 30.05
N ARG A 512 -10.75 9.21 30.03
CA ARG A 512 -11.71 9.82 30.96
C ARG A 512 -11.40 9.52 32.41
N ARG A 513 -11.01 8.27 32.72
CA ARG A 513 -10.65 7.88 34.08
C ARG A 513 -9.39 8.62 34.56
N ALA A 514 -8.44 8.87 33.66
CA ALA A 514 -7.23 9.64 33.91
C ALA A 514 -7.45 11.17 33.86
N GLY A 515 -8.68 11.64 33.64
CA GLY A 515 -9.02 13.07 33.61
C GLY A 515 -8.52 13.79 32.35
N LYS A 516 -8.33 13.08 31.24
CA LYS A 516 -7.85 13.63 29.97
C LYS A 516 -9.00 14.15 29.10
N GLU A 517 -8.70 15.10 28.23
CA GLU A 517 -9.65 15.66 27.27
C GLU A 517 -9.80 14.70 26.07
N VAL A 518 -10.97 14.05 25.99
CA VAL A 518 -11.25 13.07 24.95
C VAL A 518 -12.72 13.10 24.54
N VAL A 519 -12.97 13.05 23.23
CA VAL A 519 -14.31 12.86 22.65
C VAL A 519 -14.32 11.58 21.83
N LEU A 520 -15.39 10.81 21.89
CA LEU A 520 -15.59 9.62 21.06
C LEU A 520 -16.85 9.78 20.21
N LEU A 521 -16.66 9.79 18.89
CA LEU A 521 -17.73 9.71 17.90
C LEU A 521 -17.92 8.25 17.51
N VAL A 522 -19.12 7.70 17.72
CA VAL A 522 -19.45 6.32 17.33
C VAL A 522 -20.45 6.36 16.20
N TYR A 523 -20.20 5.82 15.01
CA TYR A 523 -21.15 5.81 13.88
C TYR A 523 -21.91 4.48 13.79
N PRO A 524 -23.24 4.46 14.06
CA PRO A 524 -24.02 3.23 14.08
C PRO A 524 -24.13 2.56 12.71
N GLY A 525 -23.92 1.25 12.68
CA GLY A 525 -23.92 0.41 11.49
C GLY A 525 -22.83 0.77 10.48
N ALA A 526 -21.80 1.50 10.91
CA ALA A 526 -20.65 1.79 10.08
C ALA A 526 -19.56 0.75 10.31
N ASP A 527 -18.95 0.33 9.20
CA ASP A 527 -17.76 -0.53 9.16
C ASP A 527 -16.50 0.34 9.39
N HIS A 528 -15.32 -0.20 9.07
CA HIS A 528 -14.02 0.45 9.21
C HIS A 528 -13.95 1.87 8.65
N SER A 529 -14.57 2.10 7.48
CA SER A 529 -14.70 3.43 6.88
C SER A 529 -16.17 3.82 6.71
N LEU A 530 -16.47 5.12 6.85
CA LEU A 530 -17.83 5.64 6.70
C LEU A 530 -18.22 5.62 5.22
N ARG A 531 -19.29 4.88 4.89
CA ARG A 531 -19.80 4.74 3.51
C ARG A 531 -21.06 5.56 3.23
N ARG A 532 -21.85 5.85 4.27
CA ARG A 532 -23.08 6.65 4.16
C ARG A 532 -22.71 8.12 4.07
N GLU A 533 -23.31 8.81 3.10
CA GLU A 533 -23.00 10.21 2.80
C GLU A 533 -23.16 11.12 4.01
N GLU A 534 -24.24 10.94 4.77
CA GLU A 534 -24.58 11.76 5.92
C GLU A 534 -23.53 11.61 7.04
N GLN A 535 -22.98 10.41 7.21
CA GLN A 535 -21.92 10.11 8.18
C GLN A 535 -20.57 10.67 7.72
N GLN A 536 -20.27 10.58 6.42
CA GLN A 536 -19.06 11.13 5.84
C GLN A 536 -19.00 12.66 6.03
N VAL A 537 -20.09 13.33 5.69
CA VAL A 537 -20.23 14.80 5.82
C VAL A 537 -20.22 15.23 7.28
N ASP A 538 -20.89 14.51 8.18
CA ASP A 538 -20.82 14.78 9.62
C ASP A 538 -19.38 14.71 10.14
N TYR A 539 -18.68 13.62 9.85
CA TYR A 539 -17.33 13.44 10.36
C TYR A 539 -16.36 14.46 9.79
N HIS A 540 -16.48 14.76 8.49
CA HIS A 540 -15.71 15.82 7.84
C HIS A 540 -15.86 17.16 8.56
N ARG A 541 -17.09 17.59 8.83
CA ARG A 541 -17.36 18.86 9.54
C ARG A 541 -16.82 18.85 10.96
N ARG A 542 -16.93 17.73 11.67
CA ARG A 542 -16.37 17.59 13.03
C ARG A 542 -14.85 17.68 13.07
N ILE A 543 -14.17 17.19 12.04
CA ILE A 543 -12.71 17.36 11.92
C ILE A 543 -12.37 18.85 11.76
N LEU A 544 -13.10 19.56 10.89
CA LEU A 544 -12.89 21.00 10.67
C LEU A 544 -13.18 21.83 11.93
N ASP A 545 -14.30 21.58 12.61
CA ASP A 545 -14.64 22.22 13.88
C ASP A 545 -13.55 21.98 14.95
N TRP A 546 -13.05 20.73 15.04
CA TRP A 546 -12.04 20.34 16.01
C TRP A 546 -10.72 21.07 15.80
N PHE A 547 -10.18 21.03 14.58
CA PHE A 547 -8.94 21.74 14.27
C PHE A 547 -9.13 23.26 14.22
N GLY A 548 -10.29 23.75 13.80
CA GLY A 548 -10.63 25.17 13.85
C GLY A 548 -10.54 25.71 15.27
N HIS A 549 -11.11 24.98 16.24
CA HIS A 549 -11.03 25.34 17.64
C HIS A 549 -9.59 25.31 18.18
N TYR A 550 -8.92 24.16 18.08
CA TYR A 550 -7.65 23.96 18.79
C TYR A 550 -6.43 24.58 18.11
N LEU A 551 -6.44 24.75 16.78
CA LEU A 551 -5.28 25.29 16.06
C LEU A 551 -5.48 26.75 15.67
N LYS A 552 -6.72 27.16 15.32
CA LYS A 552 -7.01 28.54 14.87
C LYS A 552 -7.68 29.42 15.94
N GLY A 553 -8.02 28.85 17.10
CA GLY A 553 -8.69 29.58 18.18
C GLY A 553 -10.15 29.96 17.87
N GLU A 554 -10.79 29.24 16.93
CA GLU A 554 -12.21 29.44 16.65
C GLU A 554 -13.07 29.03 17.87
N PRO A 555 -14.27 29.59 18.05
CA PRO A 555 -15.15 29.19 19.14
C PRO A 555 -15.46 27.69 19.08
N ALA A 556 -15.33 26.99 20.22
CA ALA A 556 -15.65 25.57 20.29
C ALA A 556 -17.11 25.33 19.90
N ALA A 557 -17.34 24.41 18.97
CA ALA A 557 -18.67 23.92 18.66
C ALA A 557 -19.27 23.24 19.91
N ALA A 558 -20.58 23.37 20.14
CA ALA A 558 -21.23 22.85 21.35
C ALA A 558 -20.98 21.35 21.57
N TRP A 559 -20.86 20.57 20.50
CA TRP A 559 -20.58 19.13 20.60
C TRP A 559 -19.20 18.81 21.18
N ILE A 560 -18.24 19.73 21.12
CA ILE A 560 -16.89 19.58 21.69
C ILE A 560 -16.97 19.73 23.21
N THR A 561 -17.67 20.75 23.70
CA THR A 561 -17.68 21.13 25.13
C THR A 561 -18.79 20.46 25.94
N GLU A 562 -19.96 20.25 25.33
CA GLU A 562 -21.17 19.76 26.01
C GLU A 562 -21.49 18.29 25.64
N GLY A 563 -20.88 17.78 24.57
CA GLY A 563 -21.27 16.54 23.93
C GLY A 563 -22.54 16.68 23.09
N GLU A 564 -23.03 15.57 22.55
CA GLU A 564 -24.30 15.52 21.81
C GLU A 564 -25.11 14.32 22.32
N SER A 565 -26.37 14.54 22.70
CA SER A 565 -27.24 13.45 23.10
C SER A 565 -27.67 12.62 21.88
N TRP A 566 -28.03 11.35 22.10
CA TRP A 566 -28.53 10.46 21.04
C TRP A 566 -29.70 11.08 20.26
N VAL A 567 -30.62 11.76 20.96
CA VAL A 567 -31.81 12.38 20.35
C VAL A 567 -31.46 13.57 19.47
N GLU A 568 -30.50 14.40 19.89
CA GLU A 568 -30.02 15.53 19.08
C GLU A 568 -29.32 15.03 17.82
N ARG A 569 -28.52 13.98 17.97
CA ARG A 569 -27.84 13.33 16.86
C ARG A 569 -28.80 12.72 15.84
N GLU A 570 -29.81 11.97 16.29
CA GLU A 570 -30.80 11.38 15.36
C GLU A 570 -31.54 12.44 14.56
N LYS A 571 -31.86 13.60 15.17
CA LYS A 571 -32.48 14.72 14.44
C LYS A 571 -31.57 15.33 13.38
N ARG A 572 -30.25 15.25 13.59
CA ARG A 572 -29.23 15.85 12.73
C ARG A 572 -28.79 14.94 11.58
N ILE A 573 -28.66 13.62 11.83
CA ILE A 573 -28.19 12.62 10.84
C ILE A 573 -29.36 11.83 10.21
N GLY A 574 -30.50 11.71 10.90
CA GLY A 574 -31.63 10.87 10.48
C GLY A 574 -32.65 11.55 9.54
N ASN A 575 -32.35 12.75 9.03
CA ASN A 575 -33.18 13.48 8.06
C ASN A 575 -32.49 13.57 6.70
#